data_AF-A0A9E2BSN5-F1
#
_entry.id   AF-A0A9E2BSN5-F1
#
_cell.length_a   1.000
_cell.length_b   1.000
_cell.length_c   1.000
_cell.angle_alpha   90.00
_cell.angle_beta   90.00
_cell.angle_gamma   90.00
#
_symmetry.space_group_name_H-M   'P 1'
#
loop_
_entity.id
_entity.type
_entity.pdbx_description
1 polymer ?
#
loop_
_entity_poly.entity_id
_entity_poly.type
_entity_poly.pdbx_seq_one_letter_code
_entity_poly.pdbx_strand_id
1 'polypeptide(L)'
;MSQPDIEEWYQRYRAFLEPVRRFRGLQVPGAADGQERFWADRAYRGRLLADLYRALQSGDKAATRAAIQSIDNAVVYALERAGLPRGPVADVIVASPAEEPSLQGAAGVKQPECRIMINSFRVKRAIEGLIDLDDVLRTWIHESIHARQPFSAGWSGGYGPYPGYEEGMVDGLARILVRRLTGFRVAYDHPYDNYVNAMTGFARALGMKPEDLMRRLWIQPIGLVRAELERVIEENIGYPLAHAHSGWFNELYLLLSRAFERGAQDRKARSPVYWKLSMDRVLQGFKANPPRER
;
A
#
# COMPACT_ATOMS: atom_id res chain seq x y z
N MET A 1 26.97 -2.85 -12.66
CA MET A 1 26.67 -3.10 -11.23
C MET A 1 26.02 -4.47 -11.15
N SER A 2 26.56 -5.39 -10.35
CA SER A 2 25.91 -6.68 -10.09
C SER A 2 24.58 -6.45 -9.37
N GLN A 3 23.53 -7.17 -9.75
CA GLN A 3 22.28 -7.12 -9.01
C GLN A 3 22.53 -7.63 -7.58
N PRO A 4 21.99 -6.98 -6.54
CA PRO A 4 22.09 -7.50 -5.18
C PRO A 4 21.52 -8.91 -5.12
N ASP A 5 22.18 -9.80 -4.36
CA ASP A 5 21.71 -11.17 -4.12
C ASP A 5 20.33 -11.11 -3.46
N ILE A 6 19.31 -11.49 -4.23
CA ILE A 6 17.91 -11.38 -3.82
C ILE A 6 17.53 -12.40 -2.76
N GLU A 7 18.19 -13.56 -2.75
CA GLU A 7 17.96 -14.59 -1.73
C GLU A 7 18.54 -14.12 -0.41
N GLU A 8 19.76 -13.57 -0.44
CA GLU A 8 20.36 -12.90 0.71
C GLU A 8 19.47 -11.73 1.20
N TRP A 9 18.91 -10.94 0.27
CA TRP A 9 17.98 -9.87 0.64
C TRP A 9 16.70 -10.43 1.28
N TYR A 10 16.08 -11.47 0.73
CA TYR A 10 14.90 -12.08 1.33
C TYR A 10 15.18 -12.71 2.68
N GLN A 11 16.38 -13.27 2.89
CA GLN A 11 16.81 -13.74 4.20
C GLN A 11 16.95 -12.59 5.20
N ARG A 12 17.58 -11.47 4.79
CA ARG A 12 17.68 -10.25 5.60
C ARG A 12 16.29 -9.64 5.86
N TYR A 13 15.39 -9.65 4.89
CA TYR A 13 14.02 -9.19 5.00
C TYR A 13 13.20 -10.06 5.94
N ARG A 14 13.32 -11.39 5.85
CA ARG A 14 12.68 -12.32 6.80
C ARG A 14 13.20 -12.06 8.21
N ALA A 15 14.51 -11.88 8.39
CA ALA A 15 15.10 -11.53 9.68
C ALA A 15 14.61 -10.16 10.21
N PHE A 16 14.49 -9.17 9.33
CA PHE A 16 13.93 -7.84 9.63
C PHE A 16 12.45 -7.89 10.01
N LEU A 17 11.67 -8.75 9.36
CA LEU A 17 10.25 -8.95 9.66
C LEU A 17 10.03 -9.83 10.89
N GLU A 18 11.01 -10.60 11.34
CA GLU A 18 10.84 -11.53 12.46
C GLU A 18 10.48 -10.83 13.77
N PRO A 19 11.05 -9.66 14.11
CA PRO A 19 10.49 -8.77 15.12
C PRO A 19 9.04 -8.37 14.77
N VAL A 20 8.77 -7.81 13.58
CA VAL A 20 7.44 -7.31 13.16
C VAL A 20 6.33 -8.38 13.27
N ARG A 21 6.64 -9.64 12.99
CA ARG A 21 5.72 -10.79 13.15
C ARG A 21 5.37 -11.07 14.61
N ARG A 22 6.26 -10.73 15.54
CA ARG A 22 6.10 -10.83 17.00
C ARG A 22 5.57 -9.54 17.64
N PHE A 23 5.43 -8.45 16.89
CA PHE A 23 5.05 -7.14 17.43
C PHE A 23 3.58 -7.08 17.88
N ARG A 24 3.36 -7.32 19.18
CA ARG A 24 2.46 -6.51 20.01
C ARG A 24 3.32 -5.74 21.00
N GLY A 25 3.46 -4.42 20.83
CA GLY A 25 3.86 -3.53 21.93
C GLY A 25 5.34 -3.16 22.08
N LEU A 26 6.15 -3.13 21.03
CA LEU A 26 7.49 -2.51 21.12
C LEU A 26 7.36 -0.98 21.10
N GLN A 27 7.93 -0.33 22.12
CA GLN A 27 8.10 1.13 22.15
C GLN A 27 9.10 1.54 21.06
N VAL A 28 8.69 2.43 20.17
CA VAL A 28 9.60 3.07 19.21
C VAL A 28 10.56 3.94 20.03
N PRO A 29 11.90 3.82 19.83
CA PRO A 29 12.88 4.67 20.51
C PRO A 29 12.46 6.14 20.39
N GLY A 30 12.59 6.87 21.50
CA GLY A 30 11.98 8.18 21.74
C GLY A 30 11.91 9.05 20.48
N ALA A 31 10.68 9.37 20.08
CA ALA A 31 10.44 10.28 18.98
C ALA A 31 11.22 11.58 19.22
N ALA A 32 11.85 12.13 18.19
CA ALA A 32 12.13 13.55 18.27
C ALA A 32 10.77 14.27 18.28
N ASP A 33 10.62 15.29 19.12
CA ASP A 33 9.36 16.03 19.29
C ASP A 33 8.76 16.51 17.94
N GLY A 34 9.62 16.69 16.92
CA GLY A 34 9.24 17.04 15.56
C GLY A 34 8.36 16.02 14.82
N GLN A 35 8.59 14.70 14.96
CA GLN A 35 7.81 13.70 14.21
C GLN A 35 6.42 13.50 14.80
N GLU A 36 6.27 13.50 16.12
CA GLU A 36 4.95 13.44 16.75
C GLU A 36 4.14 14.70 16.46
N ARG A 37 4.78 15.87 16.59
CA ARG A 37 4.15 17.14 16.23
C ARG A 37 3.71 17.16 14.78
N PHE A 38 4.51 16.60 13.86
CA PHE A 38 4.11 16.49 12.45
C PHE A 38 2.75 15.81 12.31
N TRP A 39 2.54 14.63 12.89
CA TRP A 39 1.25 13.95 12.73
C TRP A 39 0.11 14.57 13.56
N ALA A 40 0.40 15.18 14.71
CA ALA A 40 -0.61 15.80 15.56
C ALA A 40 -1.08 17.19 15.09
N ASP A 41 -0.20 18.01 14.50
CA ASP A 41 -0.46 19.41 14.17
C ASP A 41 -0.53 19.63 12.64
N ARG A 42 -1.76 19.81 12.13
CA ARG A 42 -2.00 20.07 10.69
C ARG A 42 -1.31 21.36 10.20
N ALA A 43 -1.24 22.39 11.03
CA ALA A 43 -0.55 23.63 10.66
C ALA A 43 0.96 23.41 10.57
N TYR A 44 1.53 22.58 11.43
CA TYR A 44 2.93 22.18 11.34
C TYR A 44 3.22 21.41 10.04
N ARG A 45 2.37 20.44 9.66
CA ARG A 45 2.51 19.75 8.36
C ARG A 45 2.41 20.70 7.18
N GLY A 46 1.42 21.61 7.21
CA GLY A 46 1.25 22.62 6.18
C GLY A 46 2.48 23.51 6.02
N ARG A 47 3.11 23.92 7.13
CA ARG A 47 4.38 24.67 7.08
C ARG A 47 5.51 23.88 6.43
N LEU A 48 5.73 22.61 6.80
CA LEU A 48 6.79 21.81 6.18
C LEU A 48 6.58 21.58 4.68
N LEU A 49 5.33 21.36 4.24
CA LEU A 49 5.02 21.28 2.81
C LEU A 49 5.21 22.62 2.09
N ALA A 50 4.93 23.74 2.75
CA ALA A 50 5.19 25.07 2.20
C ALA A 50 6.70 25.36 2.10
N ASP A 51 7.48 24.93 3.08
CA ASP A 51 8.95 25.01 3.05
C ASP A 51 9.53 24.19 1.89
N LEU A 52 9.05 22.96 1.71
CA LEU A 52 9.39 22.13 0.56
C LEU A 52 9.05 22.83 -0.76
N TYR A 53 7.83 23.36 -0.88
CA TYR A 53 7.41 24.06 -2.09
C TYR A 53 8.30 25.29 -2.39
N ARG A 54 8.62 26.11 -1.38
CA ARG A 54 9.53 27.25 -1.54
C ARG A 54 10.92 26.82 -1.95
N ALA A 55 11.47 25.77 -1.34
CA ALA A 55 12.78 25.24 -1.69
C ALA A 55 12.81 24.77 -3.16
N LEU A 56 11.78 24.05 -3.61
CA LEU A 56 11.62 23.63 -5.01
C LEU A 56 11.59 24.83 -5.97
N GLN A 57 10.85 25.90 -5.64
CA GLN A 57 10.79 27.10 -6.48
C GLN A 57 12.12 27.87 -6.55
N SER A 58 12.91 27.84 -5.47
CA SER A 58 14.19 28.53 -5.43
C SER A 58 15.31 27.84 -6.21
N GLY A 59 15.16 26.54 -6.51
CA GLY A 59 16.22 25.71 -7.08
C GLY A 59 17.34 25.35 -6.09
N ASP A 60 17.23 25.74 -4.81
CA ASP A 60 18.18 25.35 -3.76
C ASP A 60 18.05 23.86 -3.46
N LYS A 61 19.01 23.09 -3.97
CA LYS A 61 19.07 21.62 -3.80
C LYS A 61 19.30 21.21 -2.34
N ALA A 62 20.04 22.00 -1.56
CA ALA A 62 20.31 21.67 -0.16
C ALA A 62 19.07 21.90 0.69
N ALA A 63 18.39 23.04 0.51
CA ALA A 63 17.12 23.33 1.17
C ALA A 63 16.04 22.30 0.79
N THR A 64 15.97 21.93 -0.50
CA THR A 64 15.01 20.92 -0.98
C THR A 64 15.25 19.58 -0.31
N ARG A 65 16.51 19.11 -0.28
CA ARG A 65 16.87 17.85 0.37
C ARG A 65 16.54 17.86 1.86
N ALA A 66 16.83 18.96 2.57
CA ALA A 66 16.51 19.10 3.99
C ALA A 66 15.00 19.05 4.27
N ALA A 67 14.19 19.70 3.42
CA ALA A 67 12.74 19.69 3.55
C ALA A 67 12.16 18.29 3.28
N ILE A 68 12.63 17.61 2.22
CA ILE A 68 12.28 16.22 1.92
C ILE A 68 12.61 15.32 3.11
N GLN A 69 13.85 15.38 3.62
CA GLN A 69 14.30 14.55 4.73
C GLN A 69 13.44 14.74 5.99
N SER A 70 13.03 15.98 6.26
CA SER A 70 12.20 16.30 7.43
C SER A 70 10.82 15.63 7.37
N ILE A 71 10.18 15.68 6.19
CA ILE A 71 8.89 15.01 5.95
C ILE A 71 9.07 13.49 5.96
N ASP A 72 10.12 13.01 5.29
CA ASP A 72 10.38 11.58 5.14
C ASP A 72 10.68 10.90 6.49
N ASN A 73 11.43 11.56 7.37
CA ASN A 73 11.65 11.10 8.74
C ASN A 73 10.33 10.93 9.51
N ALA A 74 9.37 11.83 9.33
CA ALA A 74 8.06 11.69 9.95
C ALA A 74 7.26 10.51 9.37
N VAL A 75 7.38 10.26 8.06
CA VAL A 75 6.75 9.09 7.39
C VAL A 75 7.34 7.78 7.91
N VAL A 76 8.68 7.65 7.95
CA VAL A 76 9.35 6.46 8.49
C VAL A 76 8.93 6.21 9.93
N TYR A 77 8.95 7.25 10.77
CA TYR A 77 8.51 7.16 12.15
C TYR A 77 7.07 6.65 12.29
N ALA A 78 6.13 7.17 11.49
CA ALA A 78 4.74 6.71 11.52
C ALA A 78 4.59 5.25 11.06
N LEU A 79 5.35 4.83 10.06
CA LEU A 79 5.37 3.46 9.55
C LEU A 79 5.92 2.48 10.58
N GLU A 80 7.02 2.83 11.24
CA GLU A 80 7.60 2.02 12.33
C GLU A 80 6.64 1.87 13.50
N ARG A 81 6.01 2.96 13.95
CA ARG A 81 4.96 2.91 15.00
C ARG A 81 3.76 2.09 14.59
N ALA A 82 3.46 2.06 13.30
CA ALA A 82 2.42 1.22 12.76
C ALA A 82 2.88 -0.23 12.58
N GLY A 83 4.14 -0.60 12.78
CA GLY A 83 4.63 -1.95 12.44
C GLY A 83 4.51 -2.25 10.95
N LEU A 84 4.69 -1.24 10.10
CA LEU A 84 4.77 -1.33 8.64
C LEU A 84 6.14 -0.79 8.17
N PRO A 85 7.26 -1.27 8.73
CA PRO A 85 8.52 -0.60 8.55
C PRO A 85 8.94 -0.63 7.08
N ARG A 86 9.46 0.52 6.62
CA ARG A 86 9.95 0.69 5.25
C ARG A 86 11.26 -0.09 5.08
N GLY A 87 11.45 -0.65 3.89
CA GLY A 87 12.71 -1.27 3.52
C GLY A 87 13.79 -0.23 3.18
N PRO A 88 14.95 -0.67 2.67
CA PRO A 88 15.98 0.26 2.24
C PRO A 88 15.48 1.12 1.07
N VAL A 89 15.55 2.43 1.23
CA VAL A 89 15.24 3.42 0.18
C VAL A 89 16.53 4.10 -0.21
N ALA A 90 16.84 4.10 -1.51
CA ALA A 90 18.08 4.68 -2.03
C ALA A 90 18.05 6.21 -1.94
N ASP A 91 16.91 6.81 -2.27
CA ASP A 91 16.67 8.25 -2.16
C ASP A 91 15.16 8.52 -2.20
N VAL A 92 14.76 9.68 -1.69
CA VAL A 92 13.41 10.22 -1.86
C VAL A 92 13.53 11.55 -2.59
N ILE A 93 12.85 11.66 -3.72
CA ILE A 93 12.89 12.89 -4.52
C ILE A 93 11.49 13.43 -4.75
N VAL A 94 11.41 14.75 -4.87
CA VAL A 94 10.19 15.47 -5.26
C VAL A 94 10.50 16.20 -6.55
N ALA A 95 9.88 15.77 -7.64
CA ALA A 95 10.22 16.21 -8.99
C ALA A 95 8.95 16.41 -9.83
N SER A 96 9.06 17.23 -10.87
CA SER A 96 8.01 17.36 -11.88
C SER A 96 8.08 16.20 -12.89
N PRO A 97 6.96 15.85 -13.55
CA PRO A 97 6.97 14.92 -14.69
C PRO A 97 7.90 15.31 -15.84
N ALA A 98 8.28 16.59 -15.96
CA ALA A 98 9.25 17.02 -16.97
C ALA A 98 10.68 16.60 -16.61
N GLU A 99 11.01 16.56 -15.32
CA GLU A 99 12.31 16.10 -14.82
C GLU A 99 12.35 14.57 -14.71
N GLU A 100 11.23 13.96 -14.29
CA GLU A 100 11.09 12.53 -14.06
C GLU A 100 9.83 11.99 -14.79
N PRO A 101 9.96 11.54 -16.05
CA PRO A 101 8.82 11.15 -16.88
C PRO A 101 7.94 10.02 -16.31
N SER A 102 8.49 9.19 -15.42
CA SER A 102 7.72 8.13 -14.73
C SER A 102 6.65 8.67 -13.77
N LEU A 103 6.69 9.96 -13.43
CA LEU A 103 5.64 10.65 -12.66
C LEU A 103 4.48 11.14 -13.55
N GLN A 104 4.55 10.96 -14.87
CA GLN A 104 3.48 11.37 -15.77
C GLN A 104 2.19 10.61 -15.45
N GLY A 105 1.16 11.33 -15.01
CA GLY A 105 -0.13 10.74 -14.60
C GLY A 105 -0.11 10.05 -13.23
N ALA A 106 1.01 10.07 -12.51
CA ALA A 106 1.14 9.47 -11.18
C ALA A 106 1.34 10.54 -10.09
N ALA A 107 0.80 10.28 -8.89
CA ALA A 107 1.03 11.13 -7.73
C ALA A 107 2.41 10.87 -7.09
N GLY A 108 2.87 9.62 -7.16
CA GLY A 108 4.18 9.16 -6.75
C GLY A 108 4.47 7.83 -7.42
N VAL A 109 5.73 7.41 -7.36
CA VAL A 109 6.17 6.11 -7.85
C VAL A 109 7.42 5.67 -7.09
N LYS A 110 7.46 4.39 -6.73
CA LYS A 110 8.69 3.73 -6.32
C LYS A 110 9.36 3.07 -7.53
N GLN A 111 10.63 3.39 -7.75
CA GLN A 111 11.46 2.83 -8.81
C GLN A 111 12.12 1.49 -8.44
N PRO A 112 12.59 0.71 -9.44
CA PRO A 112 13.28 -0.55 -9.21
C PRO A 112 14.46 -0.49 -8.25
N GLU A 113 15.28 0.55 -8.38
CA GLU A 113 16.44 0.85 -7.54
C GLU A 113 16.08 1.36 -6.13
N CYS A 114 14.83 1.20 -5.70
CA CYS A 114 14.31 1.61 -4.39
C CYS A 114 14.33 3.13 -4.17
N ARG A 115 14.31 3.94 -5.24
CA ARG A 115 14.05 5.37 -5.12
C ARG A 115 12.55 5.61 -5.01
N ILE A 116 12.12 6.48 -4.09
CA ILE A 116 10.74 6.98 -4.02
C ILE A 116 10.69 8.34 -4.68
N MET A 117 9.71 8.55 -5.54
CA MET A 117 9.52 9.83 -6.24
C MET A 117 8.10 10.33 -5.99
N ILE A 118 7.98 11.60 -5.63
CA ILE A 118 6.69 12.26 -5.37
C ILE A 118 6.54 13.39 -6.36
N ASN A 119 5.35 13.50 -6.96
CA ASN A 119 5.08 14.50 -7.99
C ASN A 119 4.98 15.90 -7.36
N SER A 120 5.90 16.80 -7.73
CA SER A 120 5.97 18.17 -7.22
C SER A 120 4.70 18.99 -7.52
N PHE A 121 3.97 18.67 -8.60
CA PHE A 121 2.67 19.30 -8.87
C PHE A 121 1.62 18.98 -7.80
N ARG A 122 1.72 17.85 -7.11
CA ARG A 122 0.82 17.49 -6.00
C ARG A 122 1.10 18.37 -4.79
N VAL A 123 2.37 18.60 -4.49
CA VAL A 123 2.79 19.56 -3.44
C VAL A 123 2.27 20.96 -3.77
N LYS A 124 2.50 21.44 -4.99
CA LYS A 124 1.98 22.74 -5.46
C LYS A 124 0.46 22.85 -5.28
N ARG A 125 -0.31 21.88 -5.78
CA ARG A 125 -1.78 21.87 -5.68
C ARG A 125 -2.27 21.85 -4.22
N ALA A 126 -1.56 21.17 -3.32
CA ALA A 126 -1.90 21.19 -1.90
C ALA A 126 -1.69 22.57 -1.28
N ILE A 127 -0.60 23.26 -1.63
CA ILE A 127 -0.33 24.63 -1.17
C ILE A 127 -1.33 25.63 -1.74
N GLU A 128 -1.75 25.45 -2.98
CA GLU A 128 -2.79 26.26 -3.64
C GLU A 128 -4.22 25.94 -3.15
N GLY A 129 -4.38 24.98 -2.23
CA GLY A 129 -5.69 24.57 -1.70
C GLY A 129 -6.57 23.80 -2.71
N LEU A 130 -5.99 23.32 -3.82
CA LEU A 130 -6.69 22.57 -4.86
C LEU A 130 -6.86 21.08 -4.53
N ILE A 131 -6.09 20.57 -3.58
CA ILE A 131 -6.22 19.24 -2.97
C ILE A 131 -5.91 19.33 -1.47
N ASP A 132 -6.30 18.31 -0.70
CA ASP A 132 -5.89 18.24 0.70
C ASP A 132 -4.40 17.90 0.84
N LEU A 133 -3.69 18.57 1.75
CA LEU A 133 -2.28 18.31 2.02
C LEU A 133 -2.01 16.88 2.51
N ASP A 134 -2.95 16.29 3.25
CA ASP A 134 -2.81 14.93 3.77
C ASP A 134 -2.93 13.89 2.63
N ASP A 135 -3.42 14.26 1.44
CA ASP A 135 -3.40 13.41 0.24
C ASP A 135 -1.98 13.28 -0.35
N VAL A 136 -1.15 14.31 -0.23
CA VAL A 136 0.29 14.23 -0.56
C VAL A 136 0.99 13.28 0.40
N LEU A 137 0.68 13.38 1.69
CA LEU A 137 1.27 12.52 2.72
C LEU A 137 0.81 11.07 2.59
N ARG A 138 -0.45 10.85 2.19
CA ARG A 138 -0.94 9.52 1.83
C ARG A 138 -0.12 8.93 0.69
N THR A 139 0.15 9.70 -0.38
CA THR A 139 1.01 9.23 -1.47
C THR A 139 2.40 8.87 -0.96
N TRP A 140 2.99 9.69 -0.09
CA TRP A 140 4.32 9.40 0.49
C TRP A 140 4.34 8.12 1.33
N ILE A 141 3.30 7.91 2.16
CA ILE A 141 3.10 6.67 2.92
C ILE A 141 2.91 5.49 1.96
N HIS A 142 2.08 5.64 0.92
CA HIS A 142 1.79 4.61 -0.07
C HIS A 142 3.08 4.11 -0.75
N GLU A 143 3.88 5.02 -1.32
CA GLU A 143 5.15 4.63 -1.95
C GLU A 143 6.15 4.04 -0.94
N SER A 144 6.11 4.51 0.31
CA SER A 144 6.93 3.97 1.39
C SER A 144 6.52 2.54 1.79
N ILE A 145 5.23 2.21 1.75
CA ILE A 145 4.74 0.85 2.00
C ILE A 145 5.13 -0.09 0.83
N HIS A 146 5.11 0.41 -0.41
CA HIS A 146 5.69 -0.29 -1.57
C HIS A 146 7.19 -0.54 -1.39
N ALA A 147 7.90 0.39 -0.74
CA ALA A 147 9.33 0.32 -0.51
C ALA A 147 9.76 -0.64 0.62
N ARG A 148 8.86 -1.51 1.13
CA ARG A 148 9.24 -2.60 2.05
C ARG A 148 10.29 -3.55 1.48
N GLN A 149 10.36 -3.66 0.15
CA GLN A 149 11.28 -4.56 -0.55
C GLN A 149 11.80 -3.95 -1.85
N PRO A 150 13.02 -4.25 -2.31
CA PRO A 150 13.50 -3.88 -3.63
C PRO A 150 12.61 -4.41 -4.74
N PHE A 151 12.51 -3.66 -5.83
CA PHE A 151 11.89 -4.17 -7.04
C PHE A 151 12.98 -4.93 -7.81
N SER A 152 12.79 -6.23 -7.99
CA SER A 152 13.64 -6.98 -8.92
C SER A 152 13.24 -6.63 -10.35
N ALA A 153 14.13 -5.98 -11.10
CA ALA A 153 13.85 -5.59 -12.49
C ALA A 153 13.64 -6.80 -13.43
N GLY A 154 14.26 -7.95 -13.13
CA GLY A 154 14.13 -9.20 -13.90
C GLY A 154 12.77 -9.90 -13.76
N TRP A 155 11.89 -9.33 -12.96
CA TRP A 155 10.65 -9.95 -12.54
C TRP A 155 9.44 -9.27 -13.18
N SER A 156 9.55 -8.07 -13.78
CA SER A 156 8.45 -7.40 -14.51
C SER A 156 7.65 -8.29 -15.48
N GLY A 157 8.27 -9.28 -16.12
CA GLY A 157 7.63 -10.24 -17.03
C GLY A 157 6.71 -11.29 -16.38
N GLY A 158 6.93 -11.65 -15.11
CA GLY A 158 6.07 -12.60 -14.37
C GLY A 158 4.91 -11.95 -13.60
N TYR A 159 4.91 -10.62 -13.49
CA TYR A 159 4.07 -9.84 -12.56
C TYR A 159 2.99 -9.05 -13.30
N GLY A 160 3.09 -9.00 -14.62
CA GLY A 160 2.16 -8.34 -15.52
C GLY A 160 0.67 -8.66 -15.31
N PRO A 161 0.24 -9.87 -14.89
CA PRO A 161 -1.20 -10.14 -14.89
C PRO A 161 -1.96 -9.57 -13.68
N TYR A 162 -1.30 -9.24 -12.55
CA TYR A 162 -2.03 -8.93 -11.30
C TYR A 162 -1.50 -7.75 -10.46
N PRO A 163 -1.04 -6.62 -11.05
CA PRO A 163 -0.50 -5.47 -10.29
C PRO A 163 -1.50 -4.91 -9.28
N GLY A 164 -2.80 -5.08 -9.53
CA GLY A 164 -3.84 -4.52 -8.70
C GLY A 164 -3.96 -5.10 -7.28
N TYR A 165 -3.49 -6.32 -7.02
CA TYR A 165 -3.49 -6.88 -5.66
C TYR A 165 -2.52 -6.12 -4.74
N GLU A 166 -1.31 -5.89 -5.24
CA GLU A 166 -0.26 -5.15 -4.54
C GLU A 166 -0.69 -3.70 -4.31
N GLU A 167 -1.09 -3.00 -5.39
CA GLU A 167 -1.57 -1.61 -5.31
C GLU A 167 -2.76 -1.44 -4.35
N GLY A 168 -3.75 -2.33 -4.44
CA GLY A 168 -4.93 -2.29 -3.59
C GLY A 168 -4.64 -2.48 -2.10
N MET A 169 -3.73 -3.40 -1.80
CA MET A 169 -3.26 -3.66 -0.44
C MET A 169 -2.48 -2.46 0.11
N VAL A 170 -1.52 -1.93 -0.65
CA VAL A 170 -0.70 -0.78 -0.24
C VAL A 170 -1.58 0.46 -0.07
N ASP A 171 -2.49 0.75 -1.00
CA ASP A 171 -3.40 1.90 -0.88
C ASP A 171 -4.35 1.75 0.30
N GLY A 172 -4.86 0.54 0.55
CA GLY A 172 -5.69 0.24 1.72
C GLY A 172 -4.97 0.53 3.04
N LEU A 173 -3.73 0.05 3.18
CA LEU A 173 -2.89 0.32 4.35
C LEU A 173 -2.57 1.82 4.51
N ALA A 174 -2.20 2.50 3.42
CA ALA A 174 -1.92 3.93 3.43
C ALA A 174 -3.13 4.76 3.87
N ARG A 175 -4.33 4.42 3.37
CA ARG A 175 -5.59 5.07 3.78
C ARG A 175 -5.92 4.85 5.25
N ILE A 176 -5.78 3.62 5.74
CA ILE A 176 -6.02 3.29 7.15
C ILE A 176 -5.06 4.07 8.04
N LEU A 177 -3.78 4.07 7.68
CA LEU A 177 -2.74 4.74 8.45
C LEU A 177 -2.94 6.26 8.45
N VAL A 178 -3.09 6.90 7.29
CA VAL A 178 -3.23 8.36 7.22
C VAL A 178 -4.52 8.82 7.93
N ARG A 179 -5.62 8.07 7.81
CA ARG A 179 -6.86 8.36 8.54
C ARG A 179 -6.67 8.28 10.05
N ARG A 180 -5.93 7.28 10.54
CA ARG A 180 -5.61 7.14 11.96
C ARG A 180 -4.73 8.28 12.47
N LEU A 181 -3.78 8.73 11.64
CA LEU A 181 -2.82 9.78 12.00
C LEU A 181 -3.43 11.19 11.94
N THR A 182 -4.26 11.48 10.94
CA THR A 182 -4.70 12.86 10.65
C THR A 182 -6.22 13.05 10.63
N GLY A 183 -7.01 11.97 10.69
CA GLY A 183 -8.45 12.00 10.48
C GLY A 183 -8.86 12.13 8.99
N PHE A 184 -7.91 12.34 8.08
CA PHE A 184 -8.15 12.50 6.65
C PHE A 184 -8.86 11.28 6.06
N ARG A 185 -9.83 11.55 5.19
CA ARG A 185 -10.55 10.53 4.41
C ARG A 185 -10.38 10.86 2.95
N VAL A 186 -9.82 9.91 2.20
CA VAL A 186 -9.72 10.02 0.74
C VAL A 186 -11.14 10.18 0.18
N ALA A 187 -11.32 11.14 -0.71
CA ALA A 187 -12.58 11.33 -1.41
C ALA A 187 -12.94 10.06 -2.19
N TYR A 188 -14.24 9.78 -2.30
CA TYR A 188 -14.75 8.73 -3.17
C TYR A 188 -14.39 9.07 -4.63
N ASP A 189 -14.13 8.04 -5.45
CA ASP A 189 -13.68 8.08 -6.86
C ASP A 189 -12.16 8.01 -7.08
N HIS A 190 -11.40 7.42 -6.15
CA HIS A 190 -10.00 7.11 -6.39
C HIS A 190 -9.86 5.83 -7.26
N PRO A 191 -8.87 5.73 -8.18
CA PRO A 191 -8.68 4.56 -9.06
C PRO A 191 -8.60 3.19 -8.35
N TYR A 192 -8.22 3.20 -7.07
CA TYR A 192 -8.06 2.01 -6.23
C TYR A 192 -9.24 1.76 -5.28
N ASP A 193 -10.32 2.54 -5.33
CA ASP A 193 -11.47 2.37 -4.43
C ASP A 193 -12.08 0.98 -4.55
N ASN A 194 -12.21 0.46 -5.77
CA ASN A 194 -12.75 -0.88 -5.98
C ASN A 194 -11.90 -1.95 -5.27
N TYR A 195 -10.58 -1.82 -5.32
CA TYR A 195 -9.62 -2.74 -4.71
C TYR A 195 -9.69 -2.70 -3.19
N VAL A 196 -9.59 -1.50 -2.62
CA VAL A 196 -9.65 -1.30 -1.17
C VAL A 196 -11.00 -1.77 -0.63
N ASN A 197 -12.09 -1.50 -1.35
CA ASN A 197 -13.42 -1.97 -0.98
C ASN A 197 -13.55 -3.49 -1.09
N ALA A 198 -12.97 -4.12 -2.11
CA ALA A 198 -12.95 -5.57 -2.26
C ALA A 198 -12.19 -6.24 -1.12
N MET A 199 -10.96 -5.80 -0.86
CA MET A 199 -10.15 -6.28 0.26
C MET A 199 -10.85 -6.10 1.61
N THR A 200 -11.51 -4.95 1.81
CA THR A 200 -12.31 -4.70 3.01
C THR A 200 -13.51 -5.64 3.11
N GLY A 201 -14.21 -5.89 2.00
CA GLY A 201 -15.34 -6.82 1.93
C GLY A 201 -14.91 -8.26 2.21
N PHE A 202 -13.80 -8.70 1.61
CA PHE A 202 -13.24 -10.03 1.82
C PHE A 202 -12.79 -10.22 3.27
N ALA A 203 -12.04 -9.28 3.85
CA ALA A 203 -11.67 -9.35 5.26
C ALA A 203 -12.90 -9.54 6.16
N ARG A 204 -13.97 -8.77 5.92
CA ARG A 204 -15.22 -8.87 6.68
C ARG A 204 -15.93 -10.20 6.50
N ALA A 205 -15.93 -10.77 5.29
CA ALA A 205 -16.53 -12.07 5.03
C ALA A 205 -15.76 -13.21 5.71
N LEU A 206 -14.44 -13.04 5.83
CA LEU A 206 -13.53 -13.95 6.54
C LEU A 206 -13.49 -13.71 8.06
N GLY A 207 -14.30 -12.77 8.60
CA GLY A 207 -14.29 -12.45 10.03
C GLY A 207 -13.01 -11.75 10.52
N MET A 208 -12.22 -11.18 9.63
CA MET A 208 -10.96 -10.48 9.92
C MET A 208 -11.14 -8.96 9.90
N LYS A 209 -10.28 -8.22 10.62
CA LYS A 209 -10.14 -6.78 10.40
C LYS A 209 -9.48 -6.54 9.03
N PRO A 210 -9.91 -5.52 8.26
CA PRO A 210 -9.27 -5.19 6.98
C PRO A 210 -7.76 -4.94 7.09
N GLU A 211 -7.33 -4.22 8.13
CA GLU A 211 -5.91 -3.96 8.38
C GLU A 211 -5.12 -5.27 8.62
N ASP A 212 -5.69 -6.22 9.37
CA ASP A 212 -5.03 -7.49 9.67
C ASP A 212 -4.82 -8.33 8.40
N LEU A 213 -5.84 -8.39 7.53
CA LEU A 213 -5.71 -9.07 6.23
C LEU A 213 -4.64 -8.40 5.37
N MET A 214 -4.71 -7.07 5.20
CA MET A 214 -3.77 -6.35 4.34
C MET A 214 -2.33 -6.43 4.87
N ARG A 215 -2.11 -6.42 6.20
CA ARG A 215 -0.79 -6.64 6.80
C ARG A 215 -0.25 -8.03 6.52
N ARG A 216 -1.11 -9.05 6.63
CA ARG A 216 -0.75 -10.43 6.33
C ARG A 216 -0.30 -10.58 4.88
N LEU A 217 -1.02 -9.94 3.95
CA LEU A 217 -0.63 -9.87 2.55
C LEU A 217 0.67 -9.08 2.34
N TRP A 218 0.83 -7.95 3.04
CA TRP A 218 1.98 -7.04 2.89
C TRP A 218 3.30 -7.67 3.31
N ILE A 219 3.29 -8.57 4.29
CA ILE A 219 4.49 -9.32 4.69
C ILE A 219 5.05 -10.15 3.53
N GLN A 220 4.22 -10.50 2.56
CA GLN A 220 4.64 -11.33 1.45
C GLN A 220 5.50 -10.57 0.44
N PRO A 221 6.46 -11.27 -0.20
CA PRO A 221 7.12 -10.78 -1.39
C PRO A 221 6.15 -10.24 -2.44
N ILE A 222 6.55 -9.19 -3.16
CA ILE A 222 5.81 -8.71 -4.34
C ILE A 222 5.65 -9.92 -5.27
N GLY A 223 4.45 -10.10 -5.82
CA GLY A 223 4.10 -11.23 -6.68
C GLY A 223 3.46 -12.41 -5.93
N LEU A 224 3.67 -12.53 -4.61
CA LEU A 224 3.05 -13.58 -3.79
C LEU A 224 1.78 -13.12 -3.06
N VAL A 225 1.43 -11.84 -3.13
CA VAL A 225 0.24 -11.26 -2.48
C VAL A 225 -1.05 -11.99 -2.86
N ARG A 226 -1.22 -12.33 -4.14
CA ARG A 226 -2.40 -13.06 -4.60
C ARG A 226 -2.45 -14.47 -4.02
N ALA A 227 -1.36 -15.22 -4.13
CA ALA A 227 -1.29 -16.59 -3.62
C ALA A 227 -1.56 -16.63 -2.11
N GLU A 228 -1.09 -15.63 -1.37
CA GLU A 228 -1.39 -15.50 0.06
C GLU A 228 -2.87 -15.18 0.31
N LEU A 229 -3.52 -14.34 -0.50
CA LEU A 229 -4.96 -14.12 -0.37
C LEU A 229 -5.74 -15.40 -0.60
N GLU A 230 -5.39 -16.17 -1.63
CA GLU A 230 -5.97 -17.49 -1.91
C GLU A 230 -5.78 -18.43 -0.70
N ARG A 231 -4.57 -18.48 -0.13
CA ARG A 231 -4.28 -19.27 1.07
C ARG A 231 -5.09 -18.84 2.30
N VAL A 232 -5.28 -17.54 2.52
CA VAL A 232 -6.13 -17.03 3.61
C VAL A 232 -7.58 -17.50 3.44
N ILE A 233 -8.07 -17.50 2.19
CA ILE A 233 -9.42 -17.99 1.88
C ILE A 233 -9.51 -19.48 2.14
N GLU A 234 -8.53 -20.28 1.68
CA GLU A 234 -8.42 -21.73 1.93
C GLU A 234 -8.48 -22.08 3.41
N GLU A 235 -7.71 -21.38 4.25
CA GLU A 235 -7.72 -21.58 5.70
C GLU A 235 -9.10 -21.31 6.33
N ASN A 236 -9.84 -20.33 5.79
CA ASN A 236 -11.15 -19.95 6.31
C ASN A 236 -12.27 -20.89 5.83
N ILE A 237 -12.13 -21.49 4.65
CA ILE A 237 -13.08 -22.48 4.13
C ILE A 237 -12.76 -23.90 4.62
N GLY A 238 -11.49 -24.21 4.92
CA GLY A 238 -11.02 -25.51 5.39
C GLY A 238 -10.59 -26.48 4.28
N TYR A 239 -10.43 -26.04 3.03
CA TYR A 239 -10.11 -26.90 1.88
C TYR A 239 -9.25 -26.17 0.83
N PRO A 240 -8.37 -26.86 0.09
CA PRO A 240 -7.59 -26.24 -0.99
C PRO A 240 -8.48 -25.83 -2.17
N LEU A 241 -8.28 -24.62 -2.68
CA LEU A 241 -8.99 -24.07 -3.81
C LEU A 241 -8.69 -24.85 -5.11
N ALA A 242 -7.51 -25.45 -5.21
CA ALA A 242 -7.10 -26.28 -6.36
C ALA A 242 -7.99 -27.52 -6.58
N HIS A 243 -8.70 -28.00 -5.54
CA HIS A 243 -9.58 -29.17 -5.62
C HIS A 243 -11.06 -28.80 -5.77
N ALA A 244 -11.38 -27.50 -5.81
CA ALA A 244 -12.75 -27.04 -5.97
C ALA A 244 -13.17 -27.08 -7.45
N HIS A 245 -13.62 -28.23 -7.94
CA HIS A 245 -14.25 -28.37 -9.27
C HIS A 245 -15.71 -27.88 -9.32
N SER A 246 -16.09 -26.94 -8.43
CA SER A 246 -17.46 -26.46 -8.28
C SER A 246 -17.68 -25.11 -8.95
N GLY A 247 -18.94 -24.78 -9.28
CA GLY A 247 -19.31 -23.44 -9.78
C GLY A 247 -18.87 -22.31 -8.85
N TRP A 248 -18.73 -22.58 -7.54
CA TRP A 248 -18.28 -21.62 -6.53
C TRP A 248 -16.80 -21.22 -6.69
N PHE A 249 -15.94 -22.12 -7.17
CA PHE A 249 -14.55 -21.77 -7.49
C PHE A 249 -14.47 -20.77 -8.65
N ASN A 250 -15.25 -21.00 -9.71
CA ASN A 250 -15.36 -20.06 -10.82
C ASN A 250 -15.93 -18.72 -10.36
N GLU A 251 -16.93 -18.72 -9.48
CA GLU A 251 -17.45 -17.48 -8.89
C GLU A 251 -16.42 -16.73 -8.06
N LEU A 252 -15.64 -17.44 -7.23
CA LEU A 252 -14.56 -16.85 -6.44
C LEU A 252 -13.51 -16.22 -7.36
N TYR A 253 -13.03 -16.98 -8.36
CA TYR A 253 -12.04 -16.50 -9.31
C TYR A 253 -12.56 -15.28 -10.07
N LEU A 254 -13.82 -15.29 -10.51
CA LEU A 254 -14.46 -14.15 -11.15
C LEU A 254 -14.56 -12.93 -10.23
N LEU A 255 -14.86 -13.12 -8.94
CA LEU A 255 -14.89 -12.04 -7.96
C LEU A 255 -13.50 -11.45 -7.75
N LEU A 256 -12.48 -12.31 -7.63
CA LEU A 256 -11.08 -11.90 -7.52
C LEU A 256 -10.63 -11.16 -8.79
N SER A 257 -10.84 -11.71 -9.98
CA SER A 257 -10.57 -11.02 -11.25
C SER A 257 -11.27 -9.66 -11.34
N ARG A 258 -12.56 -9.57 -11.01
CA ARG A 258 -13.30 -8.30 -11.03
C ARG A 258 -12.84 -7.29 -9.98
N ALA A 259 -12.40 -7.77 -8.82
CA ALA A 259 -11.83 -6.92 -7.80
C ALA A 259 -10.49 -6.34 -8.26
N PHE A 260 -9.70 -7.13 -9.00
CA PHE A 260 -8.29 -6.87 -9.17
C PHE A 260 -7.79 -6.52 -10.60
N GLU A 261 -8.62 -6.67 -11.64
CA GLU A 261 -8.27 -6.31 -13.02
C GLU A 261 -8.45 -4.81 -13.31
N ARG A 262 -7.43 -4.19 -13.94
CA ARG A 262 -7.45 -2.77 -14.32
C ARG A 262 -8.66 -2.39 -15.19
N GLY A 263 -9.10 -3.26 -16.08
CA GLY A 263 -10.26 -3.01 -16.97
C GLY A 263 -11.62 -3.06 -16.28
N ALA A 264 -11.71 -3.58 -15.05
CA ALA A 264 -12.96 -3.62 -14.28
C ALA A 264 -13.24 -2.31 -13.53
N GLN A 265 -12.32 -1.34 -13.61
CA GLN A 265 -12.34 -0.06 -12.89
C GLN A 265 -13.42 0.93 -13.41
N ASP A 266 -13.99 0.70 -14.60
CA ASP A 266 -14.99 1.56 -15.26
C ASP A 266 -16.41 1.49 -14.67
N ARG A 267 -16.63 0.76 -13.57
CA ARG A 267 -17.95 0.68 -12.93
C ARG A 267 -17.85 1.19 -11.51
N LYS A 268 -18.52 2.32 -11.22
CA LYS A 268 -18.79 2.93 -9.89
C LYS A 268 -18.27 2.03 -8.76
N ALA A 269 -17.15 2.41 -8.15
CA ALA A 269 -16.42 1.59 -7.18
C ALA A 269 -17.40 0.90 -6.21
N ARG A 270 -17.54 -0.42 -6.32
CA ARG A 270 -18.55 -1.13 -5.55
C ARG A 270 -18.22 -1.02 -4.07
N SER A 271 -19.23 -0.82 -3.24
CA SER A 271 -19.03 -0.60 -1.81
C SER A 271 -18.45 -1.85 -1.12
N PRO A 272 -17.79 -1.71 0.03
CA PRO A 272 -17.33 -2.86 0.81
C PRO A 272 -18.46 -3.83 1.19
N VAL A 273 -19.70 -3.34 1.31
CA VAL A 273 -20.89 -4.17 1.61
C VAL A 273 -21.21 -5.09 0.44
N TYR A 274 -21.17 -4.58 -0.80
CA TYR A 274 -21.36 -5.40 -2.00
C TYR A 274 -20.36 -6.56 -2.03
N TRP A 275 -19.08 -6.26 -1.81
CA TRP A 275 -18.02 -7.25 -1.84
C TRP A 275 -18.16 -8.28 -0.72
N LYS A 276 -18.50 -7.84 0.50
CA LYS A 276 -18.78 -8.74 1.61
C LYS A 276 -19.91 -9.71 1.27
N LEU A 277 -21.07 -9.21 0.83
CA LEU A 277 -22.22 -10.06 0.50
C LEU A 277 -21.91 -11.05 -0.62
N SER A 278 -21.16 -10.61 -1.63
CA SER A 278 -20.73 -11.48 -2.73
C SER A 278 -19.83 -12.61 -2.23
N MET A 279 -18.89 -12.28 -1.34
CA MET A 279 -17.97 -13.24 -0.76
C MET A 279 -18.66 -14.17 0.24
N ASP A 280 -19.53 -13.65 1.11
CA ASP A 280 -20.32 -14.46 2.06
C ASP A 280 -21.10 -15.54 1.31
N ARG A 281 -21.75 -15.18 0.19
CA ARG A 281 -22.48 -16.13 -0.67
C ARG A 281 -21.59 -17.26 -1.17
N VAL A 282 -20.41 -16.91 -1.68
CA VAL A 282 -19.44 -17.90 -2.17
C VAL A 282 -18.93 -18.80 -1.04
N LEU A 283 -18.58 -18.21 0.11
CA LEU A 283 -18.13 -18.95 1.29
C LEU A 283 -19.21 -19.89 1.85
N GLN A 284 -20.47 -19.45 1.88
CA GLN A 284 -21.60 -20.30 2.26
C GLN A 284 -21.80 -21.44 1.25
N GLY A 285 -21.64 -21.17 -0.04
CA GLY A 285 -21.68 -22.18 -1.10
C GLY A 285 -20.66 -23.30 -0.89
N PHE A 286 -19.43 -22.94 -0.55
CA PHE A 286 -18.37 -23.90 -0.18
C PHE A 286 -18.72 -24.72 1.06
N LYS A 287 -19.25 -24.08 2.11
CA LYS A 287 -19.64 -24.78 3.35
C LYS A 287 -20.81 -25.74 3.16
N ALA A 288 -21.78 -25.36 2.32
CA ALA A 288 -22.95 -26.19 2.03
C ALA A 288 -22.62 -27.37 1.09
N ASN A 289 -21.59 -27.23 0.25
CA ASN A 289 -21.20 -28.23 -0.74
C ASN A 289 -19.68 -28.45 -0.71
N PRO A 290 -19.14 -29.07 0.38
CA PRO A 290 -17.72 -29.32 0.46
C PRO A 290 -17.27 -30.22 -0.71
N PRO A 291 -16.09 -29.98 -1.31
CA PRO A 291 -15.54 -30.86 -2.33
C PRO A 291 -15.46 -32.28 -1.78
N ARG A 292 -15.90 -33.28 -2.57
CA ARG A 292 -15.70 -34.69 -2.18
C ARG A 292 -14.21 -35.00 -2.33
N GLU A 293 -13.58 -35.45 -1.25
CA GLU A 293 -12.25 -36.05 -1.30
C GLU A 293 -12.29 -37.20 -2.32
N ARG A 294 -11.42 -37.14 -3.33
CA ARG A 294 -11.24 -38.20 -4.32
C ARG A 294 -10.02 -39.01 -3.98
#